data_AF-A0A2A8CTT6-F1
#
_entry.id   AF-A0A2A8CTT6-F1
#
_cell.length_a   1.000
_cell.length_b   1.000
_cell.length_c   1.000
_cell.angle_alpha   90.00
_cell.angle_beta   90.00
_cell.angle_gamma   90.00
#
_symmetry.space_group_name_H-M   'P 1'
#
loop_
_entity.id
_entity.type
_entity.pdbx_description
1 polymer ?
#
loop_
_entity_poly.entity_id
_entity_poly.type
_entity_poly.pdbx_seq_one_letter_code
_entity_poly.pdbx_strand_id
1 'polypeptide(L)'
;MPRPSTLSSHELLRQEALALLDRLSRVKPFALLMPMTPAAAPGPVTQQAIERYLVQGRKHLRRRVEEYLRWLDSPTGRRTSANRAHGRFVHLKLMFNRVLTQFDLFADVLTQRSEHDHGARLGGLDTVAARALALPGAPYRPPPVLCYLDRGQGAAIRRARTRLPGGGRNPVAIIRVPRERMIGSGIASSLLHEVGHQGAALLDLVSSIRYDLNRRSRSEAIWIYWERWISEIIADLWAIAQLGVGSTLGLMGVVALPRAFVFRLGADDPHPPPWVRVLLSCEMGRQLFPDPQWDRLEASWHRYYPLREARKRERNVFAAVHRHMPTFVRALRSHRPARMKGRALETLFPVPERQPRLFRSLWPRWQGDVEQMIRHDPSLVFAVLGQAKADGRISADAEGQLLARLLNYWALRSTLHPDRTRLPKEIPKAPTH
;
A
#
# COMPACT_ATOMS: atom_id res chain seq x y z
N MET A 1 -12.40 64.12 17.80
CA MET A 1 -11.90 62.77 17.42
C MET A 1 -13.07 61.80 17.41
N PRO A 2 -13.35 61.08 16.32
CA PRO A 2 -14.39 60.06 16.33
C PRO A 2 -13.98 58.93 17.27
N ARG A 3 -14.88 58.51 18.17
CA ARG A 3 -14.67 57.34 19.04
C ARG A 3 -14.39 56.11 18.16
N PRO A 4 -13.40 55.26 18.49
CA PRO A 4 -13.22 54.01 17.75
C PRO A 4 -14.51 53.20 17.85
N SER A 5 -15.14 52.94 16.72
CA SER A 5 -16.32 52.08 16.65
C SER A 5 -15.92 50.69 17.12
N THR A 6 -16.33 50.30 18.33
CA THR A 6 -16.13 48.94 18.81
C THR A 6 -16.94 48.00 17.93
N LEU A 7 -16.26 47.24 17.07
CA LEU A 7 -16.89 46.20 16.24
C LEU A 7 -17.66 45.26 17.15
N SER A 8 -18.95 45.05 16.88
CA SER A 8 -19.74 44.10 17.65
C SER A 8 -19.16 42.69 17.51
N SER A 9 -19.30 41.84 18.53
CA SER A 9 -18.81 40.45 18.44
C SER A 9 -19.41 39.69 17.25
N HIS A 10 -20.63 40.03 16.84
CA HIS A 10 -21.26 39.45 15.65
C HIS A 10 -20.61 39.93 14.35
N GLU A 11 -20.22 41.21 14.26
CA GLU A 11 -19.49 41.72 13.10
C GLU A 11 -18.10 41.09 12.99
N LEU A 12 -17.40 40.89 14.10
CA LEU A 12 -16.11 40.17 14.10
C LEU A 12 -16.27 38.74 13.56
N LEU A 13 -17.30 38.00 14.02
CA LEU A 13 -17.59 36.65 13.51
C LEU A 13 -17.95 36.64 12.03
N ARG A 14 -18.67 37.67 11.56
CA ARG A 14 -19.01 37.85 10.15
C ARG A 14 -17.75 38.03 9.30
N GLN A 15 -16.85 38.92 9.71
CA GLN A 15 -15.58 39.15 9.01
C GLN A 15 -14.70 37.89 8.98
N GLU A 16 -14.60 37.17 10.10
CA GLU A 16 -13.87 35.90 10.15
C GLU A 16 -14.46 34.81 9.24
N ALA A 17 -15.79 34.71 9.16
CA ALA A 17 -16.46 33.79 8.23
C ALA A 17 -16.23 34.17 6.75
N LEU A 18 -16.23 35.46 6.42
CA LEU A 18 -15.88 35.95 5.08
C LEU A 18 -14.40 35.66 4.75
N ALA A 19 -13.50 35.84 5.73
CA ALA A 19 -12.09 35.49 5.57
C ALA A 19 -11.89 33.98 5.33
N LEU A 20 -12.68 33.11 5.97
CA LEU A 20 -12.68 31.67 5.66
C LEU A 20 -13.08 31.39 4.21
N LEU A 21 -14.09 32.08 3.67
CA LEU A 21 -14.50 31.94 2.28
C LEU A 21 -13.41 32.40 1.31
N ASP A 22 -12.75 33.53 1.59
CA ASP A 22 -11.62 34.03 0.80
C ASP A 22 -10.47 33.01 0.77
N ARG A 23 -10.02 32.53 1.94
CA ARG A 23 -8.97 31.50 2.01
C ARG A 23 -9.35 30.22 1.27
N LEU A 24 -10.61 29.78 1.38
CA LEU A 24 -11.11 28.59 0.68
C LEU A 24 -11.16 28.77 -0.85
N SER A 25 -11.29 30.00 -1.34
CA SER A 25 -11.26 30.34 -2.76
C SER A 25 -9.86 30.24 -3.35
N ARG A 26 -8.83 30.56 -2.56
CA ARG A 26 -7.41 30.54 -2.96
C ARG A 26 -6.83 29.15 -3.18
N VAL A 27 -7.47 28.10 -2.64
CA VAL A 27 -7.08 26.71 -2.90
C VAL A 27 -7.39 26.36 -4.36
N LYS A 28 -6.34 26.20 -5.17
CA LYS A 28 -6.45 25.84 -6.61
C LYS A 28 -6.31 24.31 -6.81
N PRO A 29 -6.83 23.77 -7.93
CA PRO A 29 -6.54 22.40 -8.36
C PRO A 29 -5.02 22.14 -8.48
N PHE A 30 -4.57 20.94 -8.16
CA PHE A 30 -3.14 20.57 -8.25
C PHE A 30 -2.63 20.61 -9.68
N ALA A 31 -3.50 20.31 -10.65
CA ALA A 31 -3.18 20.43 -12.08
C ALA A 31 -2.74 21.84 -12.50
N LEU A 32 -3.04 22.87 -11.71
CA LEU A 32 -2.61 24.26 -11.95
C LEU A 32 -1.47 24.72 -11.03
N LEU A 33 -1.07 23.91 -10.04
CA LEU A 33 -0.12 24.29 -8.98
C LEU A 33 1.20 23.54 -9.05
N MET A 34 1.20 22.29 -9.53
CA MET A 34 2.33 21.38 -9.37
C MET A 34 2.94 21.04 -10.73
N PRO A 35 4.11 21.63 -11.08
CA PRO A 35 4.79 21.32 -12.32
C PRO A 35 5.41 19.92 -12.24
N MET A 36 5.02 19.03 -13.14
CA MET A 36 5.59 17.68 -13.22
C MET A 36 5.60 17.21 -14.67
N THR A 37 6.52 16.30 -14.99
CA THR A 37 6.51 15.68 -16.32
C THR A 37 5.28 14.79 -16.47
N PRO A 38 4.76 14.58 -17.69
CA PRO A 38 3.61 13.70 -17.91
C PRO A 38 3.82 12.26 -17.43
N ALA A 39 5.07 11.76 -17.43
CA ALA A 39 5.42 10.44 -16.89
C ALA A 39 5.42 10.40 -15.36
N ALA A 40 5.71 11.53 -14.70
CA ALA A 40 5.64 11.64 -13.25
C ALA A 40 4.22 11.90 -12.74
N ALA A 41 3.34 12.43 -13.60
CA ALA A 41 1.99 12.81 -13.22
C ALA A 41 1.14 11.61 -12.77
N PRO A 42 0.24 11.78 -11.79
CA PRO A 42 -0.75 10.76 -11.48
C PRO A 42 -1.57 10.43 -12.73
N GLY A 43 -1.90 9.16 -12.91
CA GLY A 43 -2.80 8.75 -13.98
C GLY A 43 -4.13 9.52 -13.93
N PRO A 44 -4.82 9.75 -15.06
CA PRO A 44 -6.00 10.63 -15.13
C PRO A 44 -7.11 10.24 -14.14
N VAL A 45 -7.33 8.93 -13.92
CA VAL A 45 -8.33 8.43 -12.96
C VAL A 45 -7.94 8.77 -11.53
N THR A 46 -6.65 8.68 -11.18
CA THR A 46 -6.11 9.04 -9.87
C THR A 46 -6.23 10.54 -9.63
N GLN A 47 -5.78 11.36 -10.59
CA GLN A 47 -5.89 12.82 -10.50
C GLN A 47 -7.36 13.24 -10.33
N GLN A 48 -8.26 12.71 -11.16
CA GLN A 48 -9.68 13.02 -11.09
C GLN A 48 -10.30 12.61 -9.75
N ALA A 49 -9.91 11.46 -9.17
CA ALA A 49 -10.41 11.01 -7.88
C ALA A 49 -10.00 11.96 -6.74
N ILE A 50 -8.74 12.44 -6.75
CA ILE A 50 -8.22 13.40 -5.78
C ILE A 50 -8.93 14.76 -5.93
N GLU A 51 -8.98 15.30 -7.14
CA GLU A 51 -9.59 16.62 -7.41
C GLU A 51 -11.08 16.63 -7.07
N ARG A 52 -11.83 15.59 -7.45
CA ARG A 52 -13.26 15.47 -7.10
C ARG A 52 -13.46 15.46 -5.59
N TYR A 53 -12.64 14.72 -4.86
CA TYR A 53 -12.72 14.64 -3.40
C TYR A 53 -12.49 16.03 -2.76
N LEU A 54 -11.43 16.73 -3.17
CA LEU A 54 -11.11 18.06 -2.64
C LEU A 54 -12.16 19.11 -3.01
N VAL A 55 -12.64 19.10 -4.26
CA VAL A 55 -13.71 20.01 -4.72
C VAL A 55 -15.00 19.77 -3.93
N GLN A 56 -15.38 18.51 -3.66
CA GLN A 56 -16.57 18.20 -2.87
C GLN A 56 -16.42 18.69 -1.42
N GLY A 57 -15.27 18.45 -0.79
CA GLY A 57 -14.99 18.94 0.57
C GLY A 57 -15.08 20.47 0.66
N ARG A 58 -14.50 21.19 -0.30
CA ARG A 58 -14.58 22.64 -0.39
C ARG A 58 -16.00 23.15 -0.63
N LYS A 59 -16.74 22.56 -1.58
CA LYS A 59 -18.14 22.94 -1.84
C LYS A 59 -19.01 22.76 -0.60
N HIS A 60 -18.81 21.65 0.12
CA HIS A 60 -19.53 21.39 1.37
C HIS A 60 -19.22 22.46 2.42
N LEU A 61 -17.94 22.75 2.68
CA LEU A 61 -17.56 23.78 3.66
C LEU A 61 -18.05 25.17 3.27
N ARG A 62 -17.91 25.57 2.00
CA ARG A 62 -18.43 26.85 1.49
C ARG A 62 -19.91 27.00 1.81
N ARG A 63 -20.73 26.00 1.47
CA ARG A 63 -22.17 26.00 1.74
C ARG A 63 -22.45 26.17 3.23
N ARG A 64 -21.70 25.50 4.11
CA ARG A 64 -21.86 25.61 5.57
C ARG A 64 -21.51 27.00 6.10
N VAL A 65 -20.50 27.65 5.54
CA VAL A 65 -20.13 29.03 5.91
C VAL A 65 -21.17 30.03 5.40
N GLU A 66 -21.68 29.86 4.18
CA GLU A 66 -22.77 30.68 3.63
C GLU A 66 -24.09 30.50 4.41
N GLU A 67 -24.42 29.27 4.82
CA GLU A 67 -25.52 28.97 5.74
C GLU A 67 -25.34 29.69 7.08
N TYR A 68 -24.11 29.69 7.63
CA TYR A 68 -23.80 30.39 8.87
C TYR A 68 -23.93 31.90 8.75
N LEU A 69 -23.43 32.51 7.67
CA LEU A 69 -23.56 33.95 7.41
C LEU A 69 -25.05 34.35 7.29
N ARG A 70 -25.84 33.62 6.49
CA ARG A 70 -27.29 33.84 6.39
C ARG A 70 -28.00 33.70 7.74
N TRP A 71 -27.61 32.69 8.53
CA TRP A 71 -28.15 32.51 9.87
C TRP A 71 -27.76 33.66 10.81
N LEU A 72 -26.50 34.11 10.78
CA LEU A 72 -25.98 35.20 11.61
C LEU A 72 -26.71 36.51 11.33
N ASP A 73 -27.02 36.78 10.06
CA ASP A 73 -27.75 37.97 9.61
C ASP A 73 -29.27 37.90 9.90
N SER A 74 -29.80 36.71 10.21
CA SER A 74 -31.23 36.50 10.50
C SER A 74 -31.65 37.06 11.87
N PRO A 75 -32.96 37.31 12.11
CA PRO A 75 -33.46 37.74 13.41
C PRO A 75 -33.12 36.78 14.56
N THR A 76 -32.95 35.49 14.28
CA THR A 76 -32.53 34.51 15.29
C THR A 76 -31.04 34.56 15.58
N GLY A 77 -30.20 34.79 14.56
CA GLY A 77 -28.75 34.96 14.70
C GLY A 77 -28.41 36.21 15.51
N ARG A 78 -29.00 37.36 15.16
CA ARG A 78 -28.76 38.63 15.85
C ARG A 78 -29.14 38.63 17.33
N ARG A 79 -30.14 37.83 17.72
CA ARG A 79 -30.58 37.66 19.12
C ARG A 79 -29.80 36.58 19.87
N THR A 80 -28.93 35.82 19.19
CA THR A 80 -28.14 34.76 19.82
C THR A 80 -26.99 35.38 20.63
N SER A 81 -26.62 34.74 21.74
CA SER A 81 -25.47 35.18 22.53
C SER A 81 -24.16 34.97 21.75
N ALA A 82 -23.20 35.90 21.94
CA ALA A 82 -21.91 35.85 21.26
C ALA A 82 -21.19 34.50 21.44
N ASN A 83 -21.27 33.89 22.64
CA ASN A 83 -20.71 32.57 22.92
C ASN A 83 -21.28 31.49 21.98
N ARG A 84 -22.62 31.43 21.83
CA ARG A 84 -23.26 30.44 20.95
C ARG A 84 -22.95 30.68 19.48
N ALA A 85 -22.94 31.94 19.04
CA ALA A 85 -22.56 32.31 17.67
C ALA A 85 -21.10 31.95 17.38
N HIS A 86 -20.19 32.20 18.34
CA HIS A 86 -18.78 31.82 18.25
C HIS A 86 -18.60 30.30 18.26
N GLY A 87 -19.29 29.55 19.12
CA GLY A 87 -19.21 28.08 19.13
C GLY A 87 -19.59 27.44 17.79
N ARG A 88 -20.61 27.98 17.12
CA ARG A 88 -20.97 27.58 15.75
C ARG A 88 -19.86 27.91 14.74
N PHE A 89 -19.25 29.08 14.85
CA PHE A 89 -18.11 29.47 14.01
C PHE A 89 -16.88 28.57 14.22
N VAL A 90 -16.55 28.24 15.47
CA VAL A 90 -15.43 27.34 15.81
C VAL A 90 -15.60 25.98 15.12
N HIS A 91 -16.82 25.46 15.03
CA HIS A 91 -17.09 24.23 14.27
C HIS A 91 -16.70 24.36 12.78
N LEU A 92 -16.99 25.50 12.15
CA LEU A 92 -16.59 25.79 10.77
C LEU A 92 -15.06 25.89 10.64
N LYS A 93 -14.39 26.53 11.60
CA LYS A 93 -12.92 26.60 11.63
C LYS A 93 -12.27 25.22 11.75
N LEU A 94 -12.82 24.34 12.59
CA LEU A 94 -12.37 22.95 12.68
C LEU A 94 -12.60 22.20 11.36
N MET A 95 -13.75 22.42 10.69
CA MET A 95 -13.99 21.85 9.36
C MET A 95 -13.02 22.39 8.30
N PHE A 96 -12.70 23.68 8.34
CA PHE A 96 -11.70 24.29 7.45
C PHE A 96 -10.33 23.64 7.62
N ASN A 97 -9.86 23.49 8.86
CA ASN A 97 -8.59 22.82 9.14
C ASN A 97 -8.57 21.37 8.63
N ARG A 98 -9.71 20.64 8.72
CA ARG A 98 -9.82 19.29 8.17
C ARG A 98 -9.64 19.25 6.65
N VAL A 99 -10.26 20.20 5.93
CA VAL A 99 -10.11 20.32 4.47
C VAL A 99 -8.67 20.66 4.11
N LEU A 100 -7.99 21.52 4.87
CA LEU A 100 -6.58 21.83 4.66
C LEU A 100 -5.69 20.62 4.92
N THR A 101 -5.84 19.90 6.04
CA THR A 101 -5.06 18.69 6.31
C THR A 101 -5.20 17.64 5.20
N GLN A 102 -6.39 17.51 4.62
CA GLN A 102 -6.60 16.62 3.47
C GLN A 102 -5.91 17.11 2.21
N PHE A 103 -5.94 18.43 1.96
CA PHE A 103 -5.22 19.04 0.85
C PHE A 103 -3.71 18.86 1.00
N ASP A 104 -3.16 19.18 2.16
CA ASP A 104 -1.72 19.08 2.46
C ASP A 104 -1.23 17.63 2.31
N LEU A 105 -2.01 16.65 2.76
CA LEU A 105 -1.71 15.23 2.56
C LEU A 105 -1.52 14.86 1.08
N PHE A 106 -2.34 15.39 0.17
CA PHE A 106 -2.14 15.16 -1.26
C PHE A 106 -1.04 16.05 -1.83
N ALA A 107 -0.87 17.25 -1.32
CA ALA A 107 0.19 18.15 -1.74
C ALA A 107 1.57 17.55 -1.46
N ASP A 108 1.80 16.98 -0.28
CA ASP A 108 3.05 16.32 0.09
C ASP A 108 3.39 15.16 -0.85
N VAL A 109 2.37 14.35 -1.16
CA VAL A 109 2.49 13.18 -2.05
C VAL A 109 2.77 13.59 -3.50
N LEU A 110 2.18 14.68 -3.96
CA LEU A 110 2.29 15.13 -5.35
C LEU A 110 3.52 16.01 -5.59
N THR A 111 3.97 16.79 -4.62
CA THR A 111 5.11 17.71 -4.79
C THR A 111 6.39 16.98 -5.20
N GLN A 112 6.63 15.80 -4.62
CA GLN A 112 7.80 14.96 -4.91
C GLN A 112 7.86 14.47 -6.36
N ARG A 113 6.73 14.51 -7.09
CA ARG A 113 6.69 14.16 -8.52
C ARG A 113 7.35 15.20 -9.42
N SER A 114 7.62 16.37 -8.88
CA SER A 114 8.37 17.43 -9.53
C SER A 114 9.89 17.24 -9.37
N GLU A 115 10.35 16.33 -8.51
CA GLU A 115 11.77 16.05 -8.33
C GLU A 115 12.35 15.34 -9.56
N HIS A 116 13.53 15.80 -9.99
CA HIS A 116 14.31 15.17 -11.06
C HIS A 116 14.60 13.70 -10.72
N ASP A 117 14.52 12.81 -11.71
CA ASP A 117 14.62 11.35 -11.63
C ASP A 117 13.59 10.61 -10.75
N HIS A 118 13.20 11.15 -9.60
CA HIS A 118 12.27 10.51 -8.68
C HIS A 118 10.83 10.53 -9.21
N GLY A 119 10.40 11.63 -9.84
CA GLY A 119 9.03 11.77 -10.29
C GLY A 119 8.59 10.68 -11.26
N ALA A 120 9.37 10.42 -12.31
CA ALA A 120 9.05 9.36 -13.29
C ALA A 120 9.08 7.96 -12.65
N ARG A 121 10.04 7.70 -11.76
CA ARG A 121 10.12 6.42 -11.04
C ARG A 121 8.90 6.19 -10.15
N LEU A 122 8.39 7.23 -9.48
CA LEU A 122 7.13 7.16 -8.73
C LEU A 122 5.95 6.79 -9.63
N GLY A 123 5.85 7.38 -10.83
CA GLY A 123 4.84 6.98 -11.83
C GLY A 123 4.97 5.50 -12.27
N GLY A 124 6.21 5.01 -12.37
CA GLY A 124 6.49 3.59 -12.60
C GLY A 124 6.00 2.70 -11.46
N LEU A 125 6.26 3.10 -10.21
CA LEU A 125 5.81 2.38 -9.02
C LEU A 125 4.28 2.38 -8.90
N ASP A 126 3.60 3.47 -9.26
CA ASP A 126 2.13 3.50 -9.36
C ASP A 126 1.62 2.42 -10.30
N THR A 127 2.27 2.28 -11.45
CA THR A 127 1.91 1.28 -12.46
C THR A 127 2.10 -0.13 -11.91
N VAL A 128 3.23 -0.40 -11.25
CA VAL A 128 3.51 -1.70 -10.62
C VAL A 128 2.45 -2.02 -9.56
N ALA A 129 2.17 -1.07 -8.65
CA ALA A 129 1.22 -1.27 -7.57
C ALA A 129 -0.22 -1.46 -8.07
N ALA A 130 -0.63 -0.66 -9.06
CA ALA A 130 -1.96 -0.78 -9.67
C ALA A 130 -2.14 -2.13 -10.36
N ARG A 131 -1.10 -2.65 -11.05
CA ARG A 131 -1.14 -3.98 -11.68
C ARG A 131 -1.17 -5.10 -10.67
N ALA A 132 -0.37 -5.02 -9.62
CA ALA A 132 -0.34 -6.01 -8.55
C ALA A 132 -1.66 -6.07 -7.74
N LEU A 133 -2.45 -4.99 -7.78
CA LEU A 133 -3.79 -4.94 -7.18
C LEU A 133 -4.89 -5.41 -8.17
N ALA A 134 -4.67 -5.30 -9.48
CA ALA A 134 -5.62 -5.66 -10.50
C ALA A 134 -5.52 -7.15 -10.87
N LEU A 135 -5.81 -8.04 -9.93
CA LEU A 135 -5.71 -9.48 -10.16
C LEU A 135 -6.84 -9.99 -11.09
N PRO A 136 -6.53 -10.81 -12.11
CA PRO A 136 -7.53 -11.37 -13.01
C PRO A 136 -8.63 -12.15 -12.26
N GLY A 137 -9.89 -11.89 -12.59
CA GLY A 137 -11.02 -12.58 -11.97
C GLY A 137 -11.26 -12.24 -10.49
N ALA A 138 -10.57 -11.24 -9.94
CA ALA A 138 -10.81 -10.75 -8.59
C ALA A 138 -12.23 -10.13 -8.48
N PRO A 139 -13.02 -10.48 -7.45
CA PRO A 139 -14.40 -10.00 -7.30
C PRO A 139 -14.47 -8.58 -6.71
N TYR A 140 -13.60 -7.68 -7.16
CA TYR A 140 -13.58 -6.28 -6.76
C TYR A 140 -13.07 -5.38 -7.89
N ARG A 141 -13.42 -4.09 -7.81
CA ARG A 141 -12.81 -3.06 -8.65
C ARG A 141 -11.66 -2.40 -7.89
N PRO A 142 -10.41 -2.46 -8.39
CA PRO A 142 -9.27 -1.86 -7.72
C PRO A 142 -9.45 -0.33 -7.65
N PRO A 143 -9.19 0.32 -6.50
CA PRO A 143 -9.09 1.77 -6.42
C PRO A 143 -7.83 2.28 -7.14
N PRO A 144 -7.78 3.56 -7.50
CA PRO A 144 -6.53 4.17 -7.96
C PRO A 144 -5.46 4.10 -6.87
N VAL A 145 -4.19 3.98 -7.27
CA VAL A 145 -3.04 3.86 -6.37
C VAL A 145 -2.04 4.98 -6.67
N LEU A 146 -1.37 5.47 -5.64
CA LEU A 146 -0.37 6.52 -5.72
C LEU A 146 0.77 6.23 -4.75
N CYS A 147 2.00 6.25 -5.24
CA CYS A 147 3.22 6.07 -4.48
C CYS A 147 3.85 7.43 -4.16
N TYR A 148 4.52 7.52 -3.01
CA TYR A 148 5.38 8.64 -2.64
C TYR A 148 6.55 8.17 -1.78
N LEU A 149 7.58 9.02 -1.68
CA LEU A 149 8.78 8.75 -0.91
C LEU A 149 8.67 9.34 0.50
N ASP A 150 9.19 8.63 1.48
CA ASP A 150 9.39 9.15 2.84
C ASP A 150 10.71 8.65 3.41
N ARG A 151 11.19 9.29 4.47
CA ARG A 151 12.30 8.79 5.28
C ARG A 151 11.74 7.82 6.31
N GLY A 152 12.20 6.58 6.34
CA GLY A 152 11.76 5.63 7.37
C GLY A 152 12.11 4.19 7.07
N GLN A 153 12.03 3.33 8.09
CA GLN A 153 12.53 1.95 8.04
C GLN A 153 11.75 1.01 7.10
N GLY A 154 10.54 1.39 6.67
CA GLY A 154 9.67 0.52 5.88
C GLY A 154 8.55 1.25 5.13
N ALA A 155 8.01 0.56 4.13
CA ALA A 155 6.83 0.99 3.41
C ALA A 155 5.60 1.05 4.34
N ALA A 156 4.56 1.76 3.91
CA ALA A 156 3.30 1.81 4.62
C ALA A 156 2.18 2.24 3.68
N ILE A 157 0.97 1.74 3.89
CA ILE A 157 -0.19 2.11 3.08
C ILE A 157 -1.25 2.87 3.87
N ARG A 158 -1.70 3.97 3.27
CA ARG A 158 -3.01 4.56 3.56
C ARG A 158 -4.02 4.05 2.55
N ARG A 159 -4.75 3.00 2.94
CA ARG A 159 -5.73 2.33 2.06
C ARG A 159 -6.79 3.28 1.53
N ALA A 160 -7.21 3.08 0.29
CA ALA A 160 -8.41 3.69 -0.25
C ALA A 160 -9.64 3.26 0.56
N ARG A 161 -10.69 4.08 0.50
CA ARG A 161 -12.00 3.83 1.12
C ARG A 161 -11.99 3.76 2.66
N THR A 162 -10.84 4.01 3.28
CA THR A 162 -10.67 4.20 4.74
C THR A 162 -10.74 5.68 5.10
N ARG A 163 -10.86 5.99 6.40
CA ARG A 163 -11.02 7.38 6.87
C ARG A 163 -9.71 8.17 6.74
N LEU A 164 -9.74 9.35 6.12
CA LEU A 164 -8.61 10.27 6.10
C LEU A 164 -8.49 11.06 7.43
N PRO A 165 -7.29 11.57 7.77
CA PRO A 165 -7.16 12.64 8.74
C PRO A 165 -8.14 13.77 8.40
N GLY A 166 -8.91 14.21 9.39
CA GLY A 166 -9.99 15.18 9.19
C GLY A 166 -11.31 14.64 8.62
N GLY A 167 -11.42 13.35 8.29
CA GLY A 167 -12.68 12.69 7.91
C GLY A 167 -12.82 12.39 6.42
N GLY A 168 -13.97 11.89 6.00
CA GLY A 168 -14.20 11.43 4.62
C GLY A 168 -13.44 10.13 4.26
N ARG A 169 -13.82 9.52 3.14
CA ARG A 169 -13.19 8.29 2.65
C ARG A 169 -12.08 8.62 1.66
N ASN A 170 -10.91 8.04 1.87
CA ASN A 170 -9.75 8.21 1.01
C ASN A 170 -10.07 7.78 -0.44
N PRO A 171 -9.98 8.67 -1.44
CA PRO A 171 -10.32 8.35 -2.82
C PRO A 171 -9.31 7.41 -3.51
N VAL A 172 -8.06 7.38 -3.03
CA VAL A 172 -6.93 6.67 -3.66
C VAL A 172 -6.13 5.91 -2.60
N ALA A 173 -5.52 4.78 -2.94
CA ALA A 173 -4.60 4.11 -2.03
C ALA A 173 -3.25 4.82 -2.12
N ILE A 174 -2.72 5.29 -1.00
CA ILE A 174 -1.44 5.99 -0.96
C ILE A 174 -0.41 5.06 -0.33
N ILE A 175 0.62 4.69 -1.10
CA ILE A 175 1.68 3.81 -0.65
C ILE A 175 2.97 4.62 -0.46
N ARG A 176 3.50 4.55 0.75
CA ARG A 176 4.76 5.13 1.13
C ARG A 176 5.89 4.17 0.82
N VAL A 177 6.93 4.68 0.17
CA VAL A 177 8.13 3.94 -0.22
C VAL A 177 9.34 4.59 0.46
N PRO A 178 10.20 3.82 1.16
CA PRO A 178 11.44 4.36 1.70
C PRO A 178 12.35 4.90 0.59
N ARG A 179 12.76 6.16 0.71
CA ARG A 179 13.57 6.84 -0.33
C ARG A 179 14.87 6.09 -0.64
N GLU A 180 15.54 5.60 0.38
CA GLU A 180 16.80 4.87 0.30
C GLU A 180 16.67 3.46 -0.30
N ARG A 181 15.44 2.95 -0.42
CA ARG A 181 15.16 1.64 -1.02
C ARG A 181 14.30 1.74 -2.26
N MET A 182 14.14 2.91 -2.88
CA MET A 182 13.22 3.09 -4.02
C MET A 182 13.52 2.16 -5.22
N ILE A 183 14.75 1.67 -5.36
CA ILE A 183 15.20 0.83 -6.48
C ILE A 183 15.76 -0.50 -5.97
N GLY A 184 15.43 -1.61 -6.65
CA GLY A 184 15.89 -2.98 -6.37
C GLY A 184 14.74 -3.98 -6.08
N SER A 185 14.99 -5.28 -6.12
CA SER A 185 13.96 -6.30 -5.76
C SER A 185 13.39 -6.14 -4.36
N GLY A 186 14.17 -5.57 -3.42
CA GLY A 186 13.70 -5.27 -2.06
C GLY A 186 12.49 -4.34 -2.04
N ILE A 187 12.39 -3.37 -2.96
CA ILE A 187 11.23 -2.47 -3.01
C ILE A 187 9.97 -3.17 -3.45
N ALA A 188 10.08 -4.11 -4.38
CA ALA A 188 8.92 -4.83 -4.90
C ALA A 188 8.26 -5.64 -3.77
N SER A 189 9.05 -6.27 -2.91
CA SER A 189 8.55 -7.00 -1.75
C SER A 189 7.70 -6.10 -0.84
N SER A 190 8.25 -4.96 -0.38
CA SER A 190 7.51 -4.03 0.47
C SER A 190 6.31 -3.39 -0.25
N LEU A 191 6.46 -2.98 -1.51
CA LEU A 191 5.39 -2.39 -2.30
C LEU A 191 4.20 -3.36 -2.46
N LEU A 192 4.47 -4.62 -2.81
CA LEU A 192 3.42 -5.61 -3.03
C LEU A 192 2.82 -6.12 -1.72
N HIS A 193 3.56 -6.06 -0.62
CA HIS A 193 3.01 -6.25 0.73
C HIS A 193 1.96 -5.18 1.04
N GLU A 194 2.29 -3.90 0.82
CA GLU A 194 1.34 -2.79 1.00
C GLU A 194 0.10 -2.92 0.09
N VAL A 195 0.30 -3.31 -1.17
CA VAL A 195 -0.80 -3.65 -2.08
C VAL A 195 -1.66 -4.79 -1.51
N GLY A 196 -1.05 -5.78 -0.89
CA GLY A 196 -1.72 -6.89 -0.22
C GLY A 196 -2.67 -6.44 0.87
N HIS A 197 -2.32 -5.45 1.69
CA HIS A 197 -3.26 -4.87 2.65
C HIS A 197 -4.49 -4.23 1.99
N GLN A 198 -4.31 -3.56 0.84
CA GLN A 198 -5.44 -2.99 0.10
C GLN A 198 -6.32 -4.09 -0.49
N GLY A 199 -5.73 -5.13 -1.07
CA GLY A 199 -6.43 -6.29 -1.61
C GLY A 199 -7.21 -7.06 -0.53
N ALA A 200 -6.58 -7.31 0.61
CA ALA A 200 -7.20 -7.95 1.78
C ALA A 200 -8.42 -7.19 2.28
N ALA A 201 -8.36 -5.85 2.31
CA ALA A 201 -9.48 -5.01 2.71
C ALA A 201 -10.64 -5.03 1.71
N LEU A 202 -10.36 -5.12 0.41
CA LEU A 202 -11.41 -5.21 -0.64
C LEU A 202 -12.18 -6.53 -0.58
N LEU A 203 -11.52 -7.57 -0.09
CA LEU A 203 -12.03 -8.93 0.06
C LEU A 203 -12.47 -9.29 1.49
N ASP A 204 -12.34 -8.35 2.45
CA ASP A 204 -12.62 -8.57 3.87
C ASP A 204 -11.93 -9.82 4.45
N LEU A 205 -10.71 -10.10 3.98
CA LEU A 205 -9.98 -11.33 4.30
C LEU A 205 -9.63 -11.42 5.78
N VAL A 206 -9.17 -10.32 6.38
CA VAL A 206 -8.75 -10.28 7.78
C VAL A 206 -9.90 -10.72 8.68
N SER A 207 -11.07 -10.09 8.57
CA SER A 207 -12.25 -10.42 9.38
C SER A 207 -12.68 -11.87 9.15
N SER A 208 -12.75 -12.28 7.86
CA SER A 208 -13.18 -13.63 7.48
C SER A 208 -12.25 -14.72 8.02
N ILE A 209 -10.93 -14.54 7.93
CA ILE A 209 -9.96 -15.53 8.39
C ILE A 209 -9.88 -15.53 9.92
N ARG A 210 -9.92 -14.36 10.58
CA ARG A 210 -9.95 -14.28 12.06
C ARG A 210 -11.10 -15.09 12.64
N TYR A 211 -12.27 -15.04 12.01
CA TYR A 211 -13.40 -15.85 12.43
C TYR A 211 -13.07 -17.35 12.44
N ASP A 212 -12.45 -17.87 11.38
CA ASP A 212 -12.09 -19.28 11.28
C ASP A 212 -10.92 -19.67 12.21
N LEU A 213 -9.91 -18.80 12.36
CA LEU A 213 -8.79 -19.03 13.28
C LEU A 213 -9.25 -19.02 14.74
N ASN A 214 -10.19 -18.14 15.12
CA ASN A 214 -10.77 -18.09 16.46
C ASN A 214 -11.60 -19.32 16.80
N ARG A 215 -12.22 -19.98 15.80
CA ARG A 215 -12.88 -21.27 16.02
C ARG A 215 -11.87 -22.38 16.31
N ARG A 216 -10.75 -22.40 15.57
CA ARG A 216 -9.66 -23.38 15.74
C ARG A 216 -8.89 -23.19 17.05
N SER A 217 -8.74 -21.95 17.51
CA SER A 217 -8.02 -21.65 18.76
C SER A 217 -8.70 -22.19 20.01
N ARG A 218 -10.00 -22.50 19.96
CA ARG A 218 -10.72 -23.18 21.05
C ARG A 218 -10.24 -24.63 21.26
N SER A 219 -9.75 -25.27 20.21
CA SER A 219 -9.24 -26.64 20.26
C SER A 219 -7.72 -26.69 20.41
N GLU A 220 -7.01 -25.73 19.83
CA GLU A 220 -5.54 -25.71 19.86
C GLU A 220 -5.03 -24.28 20.01
N ALA A 221 -4.38 -23.98 21.15
CA ALA A 221 -4.02 -22.61 21.52
C ALA A 221 -3.07 -21.90 20.53
N ILE A 222 -2.31 -22.65 19.71
CA ILE A 222 -1.34 -22.08 18.76
C ILE A 222 -1.99 -21.16 17.72
N TRP A 223 -3.26 -21.38 17.39
CA TRP A 223 -4.00 -20.58 16.40
C TRP A 223 -4.17 -19.11 16.81
N ILE A 224 -4.04 -18.79 18.11
CA ILE A 224 -4.10 -17.41 18.60
C ILE A 224 -2.97 -16.53 18.04
N TYR A 225 -1.79 -17.10 17.81
CA TYR A 225 -0.66 -16.36 17.24
C TYR A 225 -0.93 -16.02 15.77
N TRP A 226 -1.46 -16.98 15.01
CA TRP A 226 -1.83 -16.76 13.61
C TRP A 226 -2.94 -15.74 13.45
N GLU A 227 -3.96 -15.80 14.31
CA GLU A 227 -5.07 -14.84 14.33
C GLU A 227 -4.58 -13.42 14.56
N ARG A 228 -3.66 -13.24 15.51
CA ARG A 228 -3.06 -11.94 15.83
C ARG A 228 -2.33 -11.36 14.63
N TRP A 229 -1.52 -12.17 13.97
CA TRP A 229 -0.63 -11.73 12.89
C TRP A 229 -1.26 -11.74 11.50
N ILE A 230 -2.53 -12.12 11.37
CA ILE A 230 -3.11 -12.46 10.08
C ILE A 230 -3.13 -11.30 9.07
N SER A 231 -3.23 -10.04 9.53
CA SER A 231 -3.20 -8.89 8.63
C SER A 231 -1.88 -8.75 7.88
N GLU A 232 -0.76 -9.05 8.56
CA GLU A 232 0.58 -9.02 8.01
C GLU A 232 0.85 -10.26 7.15
N ILE A 233 0.38 -11.42 7.59
CA ILE A 233 0.56 -12.68 6.87
C ILE A 233 -0.16 -12.64 5.51
N ILE A 234 -1.38 -12.10 5.44
CA ILE A 234 -2.10 -11.96 4.16
C ILE A 234 -1.34 -11.03 3.21
N ALA A 235 -0.75 -9.95 3.72
CA ALA A 235 0.03 -9.03 2.93
C ALA A 235 1.33 -9.68 2.41
N ASP A 236 2.03 -10.45 3.24
CA ASP A 236 3.19 -11.25 2.83
C ASP A 236 2.82 -12.30 1.78
N LEU A 237 1.71 -13.02 1.96
CA LEU A 237 1.19 -13.97 0.96
C LEU A 237 0.98 -13.29 -0.39
N TRP A 238 0.42 -12.07 -0.39
CA TRP A 238 0.16 -11.30 -1.61
C TRP A 238 1.44 -10.93 -2.36
N ALA A 239 2.51 -10.61 -1.64
CA ALA A 239 3.83 -10.32 -2.20
C ALA A 239 4.50 -11.60 -2.73
N ILE A 240 4.52 -12.67 -1.93
CA ILE A 240 5.14 -13.96 -2.29
C ILE A 240 4.47 -14.55 -3.53
N ALA A 241 3.13 -14.56 -3.58
CA ALA A 241 2.38 -15.14 -4.68
C ALA A 241 2.61 -14.43 -6.03
N GLN A 242 3.18 -13.22 -6.02
CA GLN A 242 3.50 -12.46 -7.22
C GLN A 242 5.00 -12.37 -7.53
N LEU A 243 5.87 -12.39 -6.52
CA LEU A 243 7.31 -12.18 -6.69
C LEU A 243 8.15 -13.43 -6.47
N GLY A 244 7.55 -14.51 -5.96
CA GLY A 244 8.26 -15.72 -5.57
C GLY A 244 9.39 -15.42 -4.58
N VAL A 245 10.58 -15.96 -4.86
CA VAL A 245 11.75 -15.87 -3.98
C VAL A 245 12.20 -14.41 -3.73
N GLY A 246 11.96 -13.52 -4.69
CA GLY A 246 12.27 -12.10 -4.56
C GLY A 246 11.54 -11.43 -3.39
N SER A 247 10.32 -11.90 -3.06
CA SER A 247 9.58 -11.41 -1.89
C SER A 247 10.31 -11.73 -0.59
N THR A 248 10.69 -13.00 -0.38
CA THR A 248 11.37 -13.46 0.83
C THR A 248 12.74 -12.80 0.99
N LEU A 249 13.51 -12.67 -0.09
CA LEU A 249 14.80 -11.97 -0.06
C LEU A 249 14.64 -10.49 0.32
N GLY A 250 13.63 -9.82 -0.24
CA GLY A 250 13.29 -8.45 0.14
C GLY A 250 12.90 -8.34 1.61
N LEU A 251 12.05 -9.25 2.10
CA LEU A 251 11.66 -9.33 3.51
C LEU A 251 12.87 -9.50 4.42
N MET A 252 13.77 -10.46 4.13
CA MET A 252 15.01 -10.68 4.88
C MET A 252 15.86 -9.40 4.94
N GLY A 253 15.95 -8.64 3.84
CA GLY A 253 16.65 -7.35 3.82
C GLY A 253 16.04 -6.27 4.70
N VAL A 254 14.72 -6.32 4.96
CA VAL A 254 14.03 -5.39 5.86
C VAL A 254 14.18 -5.81 7.32
N VAL A 255 14.11 -7.11 7.61
CA VAL A 255 13.97 -7.61 8.99
C VAL A 255 15.24 -8.25 9.57
N ALA A 256 16.36 -8.24 8.83
CA ALA A 256 17.68 -8.54 9.36
C ALA A 256 18.13 -7.42 10.31
N LEU A 257 17.82 -7.60 11.59
CA LEU A 257 18.04 -6.65 12.68
C LEU A 257 18.89 -7.29 13.79
N PRO A 258 19.41 -6.52 14.76
CA PRO A 258 20.06 -7.11 15.93
C PRO A 258 19.15 -8.15 16.61
N ARG A 259 19.76 -9.22 17.15
CA ARG A 259 19.07 -10.40 17.70
C ARG A 259 17.93 -10.07 18.67
N ALA A 260 18.12 -9.03 19.48
CA ALA A 260 17.10 -8.55 20.43
C ALA A 260 15.77 -8.17 19.77
N PHE A 261 15.80 -7.67 18.53
CA PHE A 261 14.61 -7.34 17.74
C PHE A 261 14.08 -8.55 16.98
N VAL A 262 14.97 -9.38 16.42
CA VAL A 262 14.57 -10.54 15.61
C VAL A 262 13.79 -11.58 16.42
N PHE A 263 14.17 -11.77 17.69
CA PHE A 263 13.50 -12.70 18.59
C PHE A 263 12.42 -12.05 19.45
N ARG A 264 12.13 -10.76 19.29
CA ARG A 264 11.15 -10.07 20.14
C ARG A 264 9.74 -10.58 19.89
N LEU A 265 9.12 -11.18 20.89
CA LEU A 265 7.71 -11.57 20.88
C LEU A 265 6.87 -10.53 21.63
N GLY A 266 6.14 -9.70 20.89
CA GLY A 266 5.19 -8.73 21.45
C GLY A 266 3.83 -9.36 21.77
N ALA A 267 3.23 -8.97 22.90
CA ALA A 267 1.88 -9.41 23.26
C ALA A 267 0.80 -8.77 22.36
N ASP A 268 1.00 -7.53 21.93
CA ASP A 268 0.02 -6.78 21.11
C ASP A 268 0.58 -6.39 19.74
N ASP A 269 1.73 -6.95 19.36
CA ASP A 269 2.35 -6.67 18.06
C ASP A 269 1.58 -7.41 16.95
N PRO A 270 1.00 -6.68 15.97
CA PRO A 270 0.34 -7.31 14.83
C PRO A 270 1.34 -8.00 13.88
N HIS A 271 2.65 -7.77 14.01
CA HIS A 271 3.65 -8.41 13.18
C HIS A 271 4.13 -9.74 13.81
N PRO A 272 4.25 -10.82 13.01
CA PRO A 272 5.02 -11.96 13.45
C PRO A 272 6.46 -11.51 13.75
N PRO A 273 7.09 -12.04 14.81
CA PRO A 273 8.51 -11.79 15.07
C PRO A 273 9.34 -12.06 13.81
N PRO A 274 10.36 -11.24 13.48
CA PRO A 274 11.16 -11.42 12.27
C PRO A 274 11.64 -12.86 12.04
N TRP A 275 12.04 -13.54 13.13
CA TRP A 275 12.45 -14.94 13.04
C TRP A 275 11.37 -15.85 12.45
N VAL A 276 10.13 -15.69 12.93
CA VAL A 276 8.94 -16.44 12.48
C VAL A 276 8.52 -16.01 11.08
N ARG A 277 8.53 -14.69 10.81
CA ARG A 277 8.02 -14.10 9.56
C ARG A 277 8.79 -14.60 8.33
N VAL A 278 10.12 -14.68 8.42
CA VAL A 278 10.95 -15.19 7.31
C VAL A 278 10.68 -16.67 7.05
N LEU A 279 10.62 -17.51 8.09
CA LEU A 279 10.32 -18.93 7.92
C LEU A 279 8.91 -19.17 7.36
N LEU A 280 7.93 -18.37 7.81
CA LEU A 280 6.59 -18.40 7.25
C LEU A 280 6.59 -18.01 5.76
N SER A 281 7.39 -17.01 5.36
CA SER A 281 7.59 -16.64 3.96
C SER A 281 8.18 -17.79 3.13
N CYS A 282 9.15 -18.53 3.68
CA CYS A 282 9.67 -19.75 3.05
C CYS A 282 8.61 -20.84 2.92
N GLU A 283 7.80 -21.09 3.96
CA GLU A 283 6.75 -22.11 3.92
C GLU A 283 5.62 -21.77 2.93
N MET A 284 5.19 -20.50 2.89
CA MET A 284 4.26 -20.03 1.85
C MET A 284 4.85 -20.21 0.45
N GLY A 285 6.12 -19.85 0.27
CA GLY A 285 6.86 -20.07 -0.98
C GLY A 285 6.90 -21.54 -1.38
N ARG A 286 7.26 -22.44 -0.46
CA ARG A 286 7.34 -23.90 -0.66
C ARG A 286 6.01 -24.49 -1.12
N GLN A 287 4.92 -24.02 -0.53
CA GLN A 287 3.57 -24.50 -0.84
C GLN A 287 2.98 -23.96 -2.15
N LEU A 288 3.35 -22.74 -2.57
CA LEU A 288 2.92 -22.15 -3.84
C LEU A 288 3.84 -22.55 -5.01
N PHE A 289 5.12 -22.69 -4.74
CA PHE A 289 6.21 -22.80 -5.72
C PHE A 289 7.24 -23.84 -5.27
N PRO A 290 6.94 -25.16 -5.32
CA PRO A 290 7.86 -26.18 -4.84
C PRO A 290 9.23 -26.09 -5.53
N ASP A 291 10.29 -25.78 -4.76
CA ASP A 291 11.66 -25.62 -5.23
C ASP A 291 12.64 -25.69 -4.04
N PRO A 292 13.85 -26.29 -4.17
CA PRO A 292 14.83 -26.37 -3.09
C PRO A 292 15.37 -25.01 -2.59
N GLN A 293 15.10 -23.91 -3.30
CA GLN A 293 15.52 -22.57 -2.87
C GLN A 293 14.97 -22.16 -1.49
N TRP A 294 13.77 -22.63 -1.14
CA TRP A 294 13.15 -22.29 0.14
C TRP A 294 13.93 -22.89 1.32
N ASP A 295 14.40 -24.13 1.16
CA ASP A 295 15.22 -24.82 2.16
C ASP A 295 16.59 -24.14 2.31
N ARG A 296 17.17 -23.67 1.20
CA ARG A 296 18.43 -22.88 1.24
C ARG A 296 18.26 -21.56 2.00
N LEU A 297 17.15 -20.86 1.80
CA LEU A 297 16.87 -19.60 2.49
C LEU A 297 16.58 -19.81 3.97
N GLU A 298 15.78 -20.81 4.31
CA GLU A 298 15.50 -21.23 5.69
C GLU A 298 16.79 -21.61 6.43
N ALA A 299 17.65 -22.43 5.82
CA ALA A 299 18.95 -22.78 6.38
C ALA A 299 19.86 -21.56 6.59
N SER A 300 19.86 -20.62 5.65
CA SER A 300 20.63 -19.37 5.77
C SER A 300 20.12 -18.52 6.92
N TRP A 301 18.80 -18.39 7.06
CA TRP A 301 18.18 -17.64 8.15
C TRP A 301 18.49 -18.24 9.53
N HIS A 302 18.45 -19.58 9.66
CA HIS A 302 18.86 -20.26 10.88
C HIS A 302 20.33 -20.06 11.25
N ARG A 303 21.22 -19.91 10.25
CA ARG A 303 22.64 -19.59 10.48
C ARG A 303 22.82 -18.14 10.97
N TYR A 304 22.08 -17.19 10.42
CA TYR A 304 22.11 -15.80 10.86
C TYR A 304 21.52 -15.64 12.28
N TYR A 305 20.44 -16.37 12.57
CA TYR A 305 19.72 -16.29 13.84
C TYR A 305 19.45 -17.68 14.43
N PRO A 306 20.47 -18.31 15.06
CA PRO A 306 20.32 -19.60 15.69
C PRO A 306 19.28 -19.54 16.83
N LEU A 307 18.25 -20.39 16.77
CA LEU A 307 17.15 -20.35 17.75
C LEU A 307 17.61 -20.58 19.19
N ARG A 308 18.76 -21.24 19.39
CA ARG A 308 19.41 -21.43 20.71
C ARG A 308 19.81 -20.12 21.40
N GLU A 309 19.93 -19.03 20.66
CA GLU A 309 20.27 -17.71 21.20
C GLU A 309 19.05 -16.91 21.66
N ALA A 310 17.83 -17.35 21.31
CA ALA A 310 16.62 -16.77 21.86
C ALA A 310 16.49 -17.09 23.37
N ARG A 311 15.66 -16.32 24.07
CA ARG A 311 15.25 -16.65 25.44
C ARG A 311 14.36 -17.91 25.44
N LYS A 312 14.32 -18.63 26.56
CA LYS A 312 13.64 -19.95 26.68
C LYS A 312 12.16 -19.89 26.26
N ARG A 313 11.45 -18.84 26.67
CA ARG A 313 10.02 -18.65 26.34
C ARG A 313 9.84 -18.50 24.83
N GLU A 314 10.56 -17.58 24.21
CA GLU A 314 10.51 -17.28 22.78
C GLU A 314 10.92 -18.51 21.96
N ARG A 315 11.98 -19.21 22.34
CA ARG A 315 12.40 -20.47 21.71
C ARG A 315 11.30 -21.52 21.69
N ASN A 316 10.61 -21.73 22.81
CA ASN A 316 9.52 -22.72 22.89
C ASN A 316 8.34 -22.33 21.99
N VAL A 317 7.94 -21.05 22.03
CA VAL A 317 6.85 -20.55 21.17
C VAL A 317 7.23 -20.67 19.70
N PHE A 318 8.43 -20.23 19.32
CA PHE A 318 8.88 -20.25 17.93
C PHE A 318 9.03 -21.65 17.39
N ALA A 319 9.51 -22.62 18.18
CA ALA A 319 9.56 -24.02 17.78
C ALA A 319 8.15 -24.61 17.56
N ALA A 320 7.19 -24.30 18.42
CA ALA A 320 5.80 -24.75 18.27
C ALA A 320 5.13 -24.13 17.05
N VAL A 321 5.28 -22.80 16.88
CA VAL A 321 4.78 -22.06 15.72
C VAL A 321 5.37 -22.61 14.44
N HIS A 322 6.70 -22.82 14.38
CA HIS A 322 7.38 -23.37 13.21
C HIS A 322 6.85 -24.75 12.82
N ARG A 323 6.69 -25.66 13.79
CA ARG A 323 6.11 -26.99 13.55
C ARG A 323 4.69 -26.93 12.99
N HIS A 324 3.90 -25.95 13.43
CA HIS A 324 2.51 -25.78 12.99
C HIS A 324 2.37 -25.00 11.66
N MET A 325 3.42 -24.33 11.18
CA MET A 325 3.37 -23.49 9.97
C MET A 325 2.76 -24.19 8.75
N PRO A 326 3.14 -25.44 8.38
CA PRO A 326 2.60 -26.08 7.18
C PRO A 326 1.08 -26.25 7.22
N THR A 327 0.54 -26.62 8.38
CA THR A 327 -0.91 -26.76 8.61
C THR A 327 -1.62 -25.41 8.49
N PHE A 328 -1.04 -24.37 9.08
CA PHE A 328 -1.59 -23.01 8.99
C PHE A 328 -1.60 -22.49 7.54
N VAL A 329 -0.48 -22.60 6.81
CA VAL A 329 -0.38 -22.11 5.43
C VAL A 329 -1.35 -22.85 4.50
N ARG A 330 -1.54 -24.17 4.70
CA ARG A 330 -2.54 -24.95 3.96
C ARG A 330 -3.95 -24.43 4.22
N ALA A 331 -4.29 -24.18 5.48
CA ALA A 331 -5.59 -23.62 5.85
C ALA A 331 -5.79 -22.23 5.21
N LEU A 332 -4.79 -21.35 5.27
CA LEU A 332 -4.83 -20.01 4.67
C LEU A 332 -5.08 -20.05 3.16
N ARG A 333 -4.33 -20.87 2.42
CA ARG A 333 -4.46 -21.01 0.95
C ARG A 333 -5.84 -21.52 0.53
N SER A 334 -6.34 -22.51 1.27
CA SER A 334 -7.64 -23.14 1.05
C SER A 334 -8.84 -22.31 1.53
N HIS A 335 -8.59 -21.18 2.21
CA HIS A 335 -9.64 -20.33 2.77
C HIS A 335 -10.60 -19.83 1.68
N ARG A 336 -11.90 -19.88 1.94
CA ARG A 336 -12.96 -19.50 0.97
C ARG A 336 -13.75 -18.31 1.52
N PRO A 337 -13.26 -17.07 1.35
CA PRO A 337 -13.98 -15.90 1.86
C PRO A 337 -15.28 -15.71 1.08
N ALA A 338 -16.33 -15.21 1.75
CA ALA A 338 -17.66 -15.05 1.15
C ALA A 338 -17.63 -14.21 -0.15
N ARG A 339 -16.79 -13.16 -0.19
CA ARG A 339 -16.62 -12.30 -1.37
C ARG A 339 -16.04 -13.03 -2.59
N MET A 340 -15.39 -14.18 -2.40
CA MET A 340 -14.87 -15.03 -3.49
C MET A 340 -15.88 -16.07 -3.99
N LYS A 341 -17.14 -16.04 -3.51
CA LYS A 341 -18.24 -16.90 -3.96
C LYS A 341 -17.85 -18.39 -3.95
N GLY A 342 -17.25 -18.81 -2.84
CA GLY A 342 -16.82 -20.19 -2.65
C GLY A 342 -15.50 -20.55 -3.31
N ARG A 343 -14.81 -19.68 -4.06
CA ARG A 343 -13.45 -19.96 -4.55
C ARG A 343 -12.40 -19.84 -3.42
N ALA A 344 -11.37 -20.69 -3.48
CA ALA A 344 -10.26 -20.65 -2.52
C ALA A 344 -9.35 -19.45 -2.78
N LEU A 345 -8.73 -18.92 -1.71
CA LEU A 345 -7.88 -17.73 -1.76
C LEU A 345 -6.72 -17.90 -2.74
N GLU A 346 -6.10 -19.08 -2.81
CA GLU A 346 -4.99 -19.34 -3.73
C GLU A 346 -5.34 -19.12 -5.21
N THR A 347 -6.62 -19.32 -5.59
CA THR A 347 -7.10 -19.13 -6.97
C THR A 347 -7.12 -17.67 -7.41
N LEU A 348 -6.89 -16.73 -6.47
CA LEU A 348 -6.77 -15.31 -6.76
C LEU A 348 -5.43 -14.96 -7.43
N PHE A 349 -4.39 -15.78 -7.22
CA PHE A 349 -3.03 -15.47 -7.62
C PHE A 349 -2.61 -16.25 -8.88
N PRO A 350 -1.72 -15.68 -9.72
CA PRO A 350 -1.22 -16.33 -10.94
C PRO A 350 -0.12 -17.36 -10.62
N VAL A 351 -0.42 -18.35 -9.78
CA VAL A 351 0.56 -19.35 -9.30
C VAL A 351 1.20 -20.14 -10.45
N PRO A 352 0.47 -20.59 -11.50
CA PRO A 352 1.07 -21.29 -12.63
C PRO A 352 2.11 -20.45 -13.40
N GLU A 353 1.85 -19.14 -13.55
CA GLU A 353 2.70 -18.19 -14.26
C GLU A 353 3.84 -17.62 -13.39
N ARG A 354 3.94 -18.08 -12.15
CA ARG A 354 4.92 -17.61 -11.16
C ARG A 354 5.88 -18.70 -10.67
N GLN A 355 5.99 -19.80 -11.43
CA GLN A 355 6.85 -20.92 -11.07
C GLN A 355 8.36 -20.59 -11.28
N PRO A 356 9.26 -20.96 -10.36
CA PRO A 356 10.70 -20.69 -10.47
C PRO A 356 11.33 -21.20 -11.77
N ARG A 357 10.90 -22.37 -12.26
CA ARG A 357 11.34 -22.93 -13.55
C ARG A 357 11.05 -22.00 -14.74
N LEU A 358 9.92 -21.30 -14.70
CA LEU A 358 9.52 -20.35 -15.75
C LEU A 358 10.39 -19.10 -15.66
N PHE A 359 10.66 -18.60 -14.46
CA PHE A 359 11.54 -17.44 -14.29
C PHE A 359 12.95 -17.72 -14.81
N ARG A 360 13.49 -18.91 -14.51
CA ARG A 360 14.82 -19.34 -14.99
C ARG A 360 14.88 -19.53 -16.49
N SER A 361 13.77 -19.85 -17.16
CA SER A 361 13.70 -19.95 -18.63
C SER A 361 13.48 -18.60 -19.32
N LEU A 362 12.80 -17.66 -18.65
CA LEU A 362 12.59 -16.30 -19.14
C LEU A 362 13.86 -15.45 -19.07
N TRP A 363 14.61 -15.51 -17.96
CA TRP A 363 15.76 -14.63 -17.73
C TRP A 363 16.78 -14.61 -18.88
N PRO A 364 17.28 -15.77 -19.40
CA PRO A 364 18.24 -15.76 -20.51
C PRO A 364 17.70 -15.12 -21.79
N ARG A 365 16.38 -15.20 -22.03
CA ARG A 365 15.72 -14.61 -23.21
C ARG A 365 15.57 -13.11 -23.11
N TRP A 366 15.57 -12.57 -21.89
CA TRP A 366 15.48 -11.14 -21.65
C TRP A 366 16.86 -10.49 -21.45
N GLN A 367 17.92 -11.27 -21.24
CA GLN A 367 19.27 -10.73 -21.14
C GLN A 367 19.62 -9.99 -22.44
N GLY A 368 19.87 -8.67 -22.32
CA GLY A 368 20.16 -7.80 -23.47
C GLY A 368 18.93 -7.28 -24.21
N ASP A 369 17.72 -7.73 -23.89
CA ASP A 369 16.47 -7.33 -24.54
C ASP A 369 15.47 -6.75 -23.52
N VAL A 370 15.63 -5.44 -23.27
CA VAL A 370 14.70 -4.67 -22.41
C VAL A 370 13.31 -4.60 -23.06
N GLU A 371 13.22 -4.68 -24.38
CA GLU A 371 11.95 -4.55 -25.10
C GLU A 371 11.00 -5.72 -24.81
N GLN A 372 11.55 -6.91 -24.60
CA GLN A 372 10.77 -8.05 -24.13
C GLN A 372 10.24 -7.82 -22.72
N MET A 373 11.08 -7.34 -21.80
CA MET A 373 10.67 -7.12 -20.40
C MET A 373 9.49 -6.14 -20.31
N ILE A 374 9.55 -5.03 -21.04
CA ILE A 374 8.52 -3.99 -20.97
C ILE A 374 7.15 -4.43 -21.50
N ARG A 375 7.08 -5.51 -22.29
CA ARG A 375 5.83 -6.07 -22.83
C ARG A 375 5.09 -6.93 -21.80
N HIS A 376 5.78 -7.41 -20.78
CA HIS A 376 5.20 -8.22 -19.71
C HIS A 376 4.63 -7.39 -18.55
N ASP A 377 3.83 -8.06 -17.71
CA ASP A 377 3.33 -7.45 -16.48
C ASP A 377 4.52 -7.06 -15.56
N PRO A 378 4.54 -5.84 -15.00
CA PRO A 378 5.66 -5.39 -14.18
C PRO A 378 5.97 -6.34 -13.01
N SER A 379 4.95 -6.92 -12.36
CA SER A 379 5.18 -7.86 -11.26
C SER A 379 5.87 -9.15 -11.71
N LEU A 380 5.63 -9.61 -12.94
CA LEU A 380 6.36 -10.74 -13.53
C LEU A 380 7.82 -10.37 -13.74
N VAL A 381 8.08 -9.17 -14.26
CA VAL A 381 9.46 -8.71 -14.50
C VAL A 381 10.25 -8.63 -13.20
N PHE A 382 9.65 -8.06 -12.14
CA PHE A 382 10.26 -8.08 -10.81
C PHE A 382 10.48 -9.49 -10.27
N ALA A 383 9.55 -10.42 -10.50
CA ALA A 383 9.71 -11.81 -10.05
C ALA A 383 10.89 -12.52 -10.76
N VAL A 384 11.02 -12.33 -12.07
CA VAL A 384 12.14 -12.90 -12.85
C VAL A 384 13.48 -12.29 -12.45
N LEU A 385 13.55 -10.97 -12.27
CA LEU A 385 14.77 -10.30 -11.81
C LEU A 385 15.15 -10.73 -10.40
N GLY A 386 14.17 -10.83 -9.49
CA GLY A 386 14.35 -11.34 -8.15
C GLY A 386 14.86 -12.79 -8.14
N GLN A 387 14.33 -13.65 -9.00
CA GLN A 387 14.83 -15.03 -9.17
C GLN A 387 16.25 -15.04 -9.76
N ALA A 388 16.53 -14.25 -10.79
CA ALA A 388 17.85 -14.18 -11.41
C ALA A 388 18.90 -13.73 -10.39
N LYS A 389 18.57 -12.77 -9.51
CA LYS A 389 19.42 -12.34 -8.41
C LYS A 389 19.60 -13.43 -7.36
N ALA A 390 18.52 -14.13 -6.97
CA ALA A 390 18.59 -15.25 -6.05
C ALA A 390 19.50 -16.38 -6.56
N ASP A 391 19.50 -16.59 -7.88
CA ASP A 391 20.33 -17.58 -8.57
C ASP A 391 21.75 -17.06 -8.90
N GLY A 392 22.10 -15.83 -8.48
CA GLY A 392 23.42 -15.24 -8.71
C GLY A 392 23.72 -14.82 -10.16
N ARG A 393 22.68 -14.69 -11.00
CA ARG A 393 22.79 -14.41 -12.45
C ARG A 393 22.75 -12.91 -12.80
N ILE A 394 22.48 -12.05 -11.84
CA ILE A 394 22.55 -10.59 -11.96
C ILE A 394 23.05 -10.00 -10.64
N SER A 395 23.95 -9.02 -10.72
CA SER A 395 24.42 -8.29 -9.54
C SER A 395 23.34 -7.34 -9.02
N ALA A 396 23.44 -6.94 -7.75
CA ALA A 396 22.51 -5.98 -7.16
C ALA A 396 22.54 -4.61 -7.87
N ASP A 397 23.72 -4.17 -8.33
CA ASP A 397 23.89 -2.92 -9.07
C ASP A 397 23.23 -2.99 -10.46
N ALA A 398 23.52 -4.04 -11.23
CA ALA A 398 22.92 -4.23 -12.55
C ALA A 398 21.38 -4.37 -12.47
N GLU A 399 20.87 -5.07 -11.46
CA GLU A 399 19.43 -5.13 -11.17
C GLU A 399 18.85 -3.73 -10.93
N GLY A 400 19.51 -2.93 -10.09
CA GLY A 400 19.05 -1.59 -9.74
C GLY A 400 18.99 -0.68 -10.97
N GLN A 401 20.03 -0.66 -11.78
CA GLN A 401 20.07 0.13 -13.01
C GLN A 401 18.98 -0.27 -14.00
N LEU A 402 18.78 -1.58 -14.19
CA LEU A 402 17.75 -2.10 -15.07
C LEU A 402 16.34 -1.74 -14.58
N LEU A 403 16.05 -1.93 -13.30
CA LEU A 403 14.76 -1.57 -12.71
C LEU A 403 14.49 -0.07 -12.78
N ALA A 404 15.50 0.78 -12.59
CA ALA A 404 15.35 2.23 -12.74
C ALA A 404 14.89 2.61 -14.16
N ARG A 405 15.48 1.97 -15.19
CA ARG A 405 15.08 2.17 -16.59
C ARG A 405 13.65 1.66 -16.86
N LEU A 406 13.32 0.47 -16.35
CA LEU A 406 11.99 -0.13 -16.52
C LEU A 406 10.89 0.72 -15.86
N LEU A 407 11.13 1.25 -14.66
CA LEU A 407 10.18 2.13 -13.97
C LEU A 407 9.90 3.39 -14.79
N ASN A 408 10.94 4.04 -15.32
CA ASN A 408 10.77 5.20 -16.21
C ASN A 408 9.98 4.84 -17.47
N TYR A 409 10.24 3.66 -18.04
CA TYR A 409 9.52 3.20 -19.22
C TYR A 409 8.03 2.93 -18.94
N TRP A 410 7.71 2.23 -17.85
CA TRP A 410 6.32 1.96 -17.49
C TRP A 410 5.55 3.24 -17.17
N ALA A 411 6.21 4.20 -16.52
CA ALA A 411 5.66 5.53 -16.29
C ALA A 411 5.30 6.20 -17.63
N LEU A 412 6.26 6.31 -18.55
CA LEU A 412 6.05 6.88 -19.88
C LEU A 412 4.94 6.16 -20.66
N ARG A 413 4.97 4.84 -20.70
CA ARG A 413 3.97 4.02 -21.40
C ARG A 413 2.56 4.21 -20.83
N SER A 414 2.43 4.34 -19.51
CA SER A 414 1.14 4.57 -18.86
C SER A 414 0.51 5.90 -19.30
N THR A 415 1.34 6.90 -19.57
CA THR A 415 0.93 8.22 -20.05
C THR A 415 0.58 8.21 -21.53
N LEU A 416 1.41 7.59 -22.38
CA LEU A 416 1.22 7.59 -23.83
C LEU A 416 0.12 6.63 -24.31
N HIS A 417 -0.14 5.55 -23.57
CA HIS A 417 -1.10 4.51 -23.95
C HIS A 417 -2.07 4.13 -22.82
N PRO A 418 -2.91 5.07 -22.35
CA PRO A 418 -3.79 4.84 -21.21
C PRO A 418 -4.78 3.69 -21.45
N ASP A 419 -5.26 3.47 -22.68
CA ASP A 419 -6.25 2.41 -22.99
C ASP A 419 -5.65 1.00 -23.03
N ARG A 420 -4.35 0.87 -23.35
CA ARG A 420 -3.61 -0.40 -23.29
C ARG A 420 -3.11 -0.73 -21.88
N THR A 421 -3.46 0.10 -20.89
CA THR A 421 -3.18 -0.21 -19.48
C THR A 421 -4.19 -1.19 -18.85
N ARG A 422 -5.21 -1.62 -19.60
CA ARG A 422 -6.04 -2.77 -19.23
C ARG A 422 -5.21 -4.06 -19.37
N LEU A 423 -5.41 -5.03 -18.47
CA LEU A 423 -4.74 -6.34 -18.53
C LEU A 423 -4.82 -6.92 -19.96
N PRO A 424 -3.75 -7.49 -20.52
CA PRO A 424 -3.85 -8.26 -21.75
C PRO A 424 -4.94 -9.33 -21.56
N LYS A 425 -5.86 -9.46 -22.53
CA LYS A 425 -6.90 -10.48 -22.51
C LYS A 425 -6.36 -11.89 -22.74
N GLU A 426 -5.09 -12.03 -23.12
CA GLU A 426 -4.50 -13.30 -23.51
C GLU A 426 -3.54 -13.79 -22.43
N ILE A 427 -4.03 -14.80 -21.71
CA ILE A 427 -3.22 -15.72 -20.92
C ILE A 427 -2.36 -16.50 -21.93
N PRO A 428 -1.02 -16.48 -21.85
CA PRO A 428 -0.20 -17.35 -22.68
C PRO A 428 -0.62 -18.80 -22.41
N LYS A 429 -1.12 -19.50 -23.43
CA LYS A 429 -1.33 -20.94 -23.32
C LYS A 429 0.02 -21.56 -22.99
N ALA A 430 0.06 -22.35 -21.91
CA ALA A 430 1.24 -23.16 -21.60
C ALA A 430 1.56 -24.04 -22.82
N PRO A 431 2.85 -24.20 -23.19
CA PRO A 431 3.21 -25.19 -24.19
C PRO A 431 2.80 -26.57 -23.65
N THR A 432 1.92 -27.25 -24.39
CA THR A 432 1.63 -28.66 -24.22
C THR A 432 2.90 -29.44 -24.55
N HIS A 433 3.48 -30.08 -23.54
CA HIS A 433 4.38 -31.22 -23.71
C HIS A 433 3.73 -32.42 -23.04
#